data_AF-A0A941DRD4-F1
#
_entry.id   AF-A0A941DRD4-F1
#
_cell.length_a   1.000
_cell.length_b   1.000
_cell.length_c   1.000
_cell.angle_alpha   90.00
_cell.angle_beta   90.00
_cell.angle_gamma   90.00
#
_symmetry.space_group_name_H-M   'P 1'
#
loop_
_entity.id
_entity.type
_entity.pdbx_description
1 polymer ?
#
loop_
_entity_poly.entity_id
_entity_poly.type
_entity_poly.pdbx_seq_one_letter_code
_entity_poly.pdbx_strand_id
1 'polypeptide(L)'
;ALIVPTLSYLVLRKLVSGFDAAALAATYGSVSAVTFITATQYLEKHGLSYGGHMSAAMALMESPAIVFAVLLANTLRQAAPASTVSAQTGVEPRPAASSSIGKIVHESLTDGAQLLLIGAMLVGILSGDTGKAAMQPFSGDLFKGMLAFFLLDMGLKTARSLPDLRDKSPLLLAWAVLAPVCHAALALCLAWLLQIS
;
A
#
# COMPACT_ATOMS: atom_id res chain seq x y z
N ALA A 1 6.52 4.67 -7.56
CA ALA A 1 5.26 4.65 -6.79
C ALA A 1 4.04 5.11 -7.59
N LEU A 2 4.08 6.18 -8.41
CA LEU A 2 2.89 6.69 -9.12
C LEU A 2 2.61 6.08 -10.50
N ILE A 3 3.62 5.54 -11.19
CA ILE A 3 3.47 5.03 -12.57
C ILE A 3 2.55 3.79 -12.59
N VAL A 4 2.83 2.81 -11.74
CA VAL A 4 2.04 1.57 -11.60
C VAL A 4 0.55 1.83 -11.29
N PRO A 5 0.19 2.62 -10.27
CA PRO A 5 -1.22 2.91 -9.99
C PRO A 5 -1.87 3.74 -11.11
N THR A 6 -1.16 4.67 -11.76
CA THR A 6 -1.70 5.40 -12.91
C THR A 6 -2.02 4.46 -14.07
N LEU A 7 -1.10 3.58 -14.44
CA LEU A 7 -1.32 2.57 -15.49
C LEU A 7 -2.47 1.64 -15.13
N SER A 8 -2.50 1.16 -13.88
CA SER A 8 -3.56 0.29 -13.37
C SER A 8 -4.92 0.98 -13.46
N TYR A 9 -5.02 2.26 -13.09
CA TYR A 9 -6.26 3.03 -13.19
C TYR A 9 -6.77 3.18 -14.62
N LEU A 10 -5.88 3.47 -15.57
CA LEU A 10 -6.25 3.63 -16.98
C LEU A 10 -6.87 2.37 -17.59
N VAL A 11 -6.43 1.20 -17.12
CA VAL A 11 -7.01 -0.09 -17.52
C VAL A 11 -8.29 -0.38 -16.73
N LEU A 12 -8.29 -0.22 -15.41
CA LEU A 12 -9.42 -0.60 -14.55
C LEU A 12 -10.65 0.28 -14.73
N ARG A 13 -10.49 1.56 -15.08
CA ARG A 13 -11.64 2.45 -15.33
C ARG A 13 -12.54 1.99 -16.49
N LYS A 14 -12.06 1.06 -17.33
CA LYS A 14 -12.85 0.43 -18.40
C LYS A 14 -13.67 -0.77 -17.92
N LEU A 15 -13.38 -1.28 -16.72
CA LEU A 15 -13.89 -2.54 -16.18
C LEU A 15 -14.80 -2.34 -14.96
N VAL A 16 -14.54 -1.32 -14.15
CA VAL A 16 -15.27 -1.03 -12.90
C VAL A 16 -15.57 0.46 -12.79
N SER A 17 -16.37 0.83 -11.78
CA SER A 17 -16.69 2.23 -11.49
C SER A 17 -15.42 3.05 -11.27
N GLY A 18 -15.48 4.37 -11.52
CA GLY A 18 -14.31 5.23 -11.35
C GLY A 18 -13.71 5.17 -9.94
N PHE A 19 -14.56 5.07 -8.91
CA PHE A 19 -14.12 4.97 -7.52
C PHE A 19 -13.48 3.60 -7.22
N ASP A 20 -14.06 2.50 -7.70
CA ASP A 20 -13.48 1.17 -7.54
C ASP A 20 -12.15 1.04 -8.29
N ALA A 21 -12.08 1.61 -9.50
CA ALA A 21 -10.85 1.66 -10.28
C ALA A 21 -9.76 2.46 -9.55
N ALA A 22 -10.11 3.59 -8.94
CA ALA A 22 -9.19 4.41 -8.17
C ALA A 22 -8.67 3.67 -6.92
N ALA A 23 -9.57 3.01 -6.19
CA ALA A 23 -9.22 2.24 -5.00
C ALA A 23 -8.29 1.06 -5.34
N LEU A 24 -8.66 0.27 -6.36
CA LEU A 24 -7.85 -0.86 -6.83
C LEU A 24 -6.53 -0.41 -7.46
N ALA A 25 -6.51 0.71 -8.18
CA ALA A 25 -5.26 1.26 -8.70
C ALA A 25 -4.31 1.65 -7.57
N ALA A 26 -4.82 2.33 -6.53
CA ALA A 26 -4.03 2.74 -5.39
C ALA A 26 -3.43 1.54 -4.63
N THR A 27 -4.14 0.41 -4.53
CA THR A 27 -3.59 -0.80 -3.88
C THR A 27 -2.36 -1.35 -4.62
N TYR A 28 -2.31 -1.27 -5.96
CA TYR A 28 -1.10 -1.62 -6.74
C TYR A 28 0.03 -0.60 -6.59
N GLY A 29 -0.26 0.62 -6.17
CA GLY A 29 0.74 1.65 -5.87
C GLY A 29 1.32 1.56 -4.47
N SER A 30 0.64 0.86 -3.56
CA SER A 30 1.05 0.68 -2.16
C SER A 30 2.00 -0.51 -1.99
N VAL A 31 2.57 -0.64 -0.79
CA VAL A 31 3.48 -1.74 -0.42
C VAL A 31 2.82 -2.65 0.60
N SER A 32 3.14 -3.95 0.53
CA SER A 32 2.75 -4.93 1.54
C SER A 32 3.93 -5.19 2.47
N ALA A 33 3.79 -4.77 3.74
CA ALA A 33 4.76 -5.08 4.79
C ALA A 33 5.01 -6.59 4.89
N VAL A 34 3.94 -7.40 4.77
CA VAL A 34 4.01 -8.86 4.78
C VAL A 34 4.86 -9.41 3.65
N THR A 35 4.66 -8.92 2.42
CA THR A 35 5.41 -9.38 1.25
C THR A 35 6.88 -9.02 1.40
N PHE A 36 7.16 -7.79 1.86
CA PHE A 36 8.53 -7.34 2.13
C PHE A 36 9.22 -8.23 3.16
N ILE A 37 8.58 -8.47 4.31
CA ILE A 37 9.15 -9.30 5.37
C ILE A 37 9.38 -10.73 4.90
N THR A 38 8.45 -11.29 4.14
CA THR A 38 8.60 -12.65 3.58
C THR A 38 9.80 -12.70 2.62
N ALA A 39 9.97 -11.69 1.78
CA ALA A 39 11.09 -11.60 0.85
C ALA A 39 12.43 -11.42 1.59
N THR A 40 12.49 -10.57 2.61
CA THR A 40 13.72 -10.39 3.40
C THR A 40 14.10 -11.64 4.19
N GLN A 41 13.12 -12.34 4.78
CA GLN A 41 13.36 -13.63 5.45
C GLN A 41 13.82 -14.71 4.46
N TYR A 42 13.27 -14.71 3.23
CA TYR A 42 13.72 -15.64 2.19
C TYR A 42 15.19 -15.40 1.82
N LEU A 43 15.60 -14.13 1.66
CA LEU A 43 16.99 -13.75 1.39
C LEU A 43 17.91 -14.11 2.55
N GLU A 44 17.52 -13.79 3.79
CA GLU A 44 18.26 -14.11 5.01
C GLU A 44 18.51 -15.63 5.14
N LYS A 45 17.48 -16.44 4.87
CA LYS A 45 17.61 -17.91 4.87
C LYS A 45 18.63 -18.44 3.84
N HIS A 46 18.82 -17.73 2.74
CA HIS A 46 19.78 -18.07 1.69
C HIS A 46 21.14 -17.36 1.88
N GLY A 47 21.34 -16.63 2.99
CA GLY A 47 22.57 -15.89 3.25
C GLY A 47 22.78 -14.70 2.32
N LEU A 48 21.74 -14.26 1.61
CA LEU A 48 21.80 -13.11 0.71
C LEU A 48 21.57 -11.83 1.51
N SER A 49 22.59 -10.97 1.55
CA SER A 49 22.49 -9.66 2.19
C SER A 49 21.64 -8.72 1.35
N TYR A 50 20.74 -8.00 1.99
CA TYR A 50 19.96 -6.93 1.38
C TYR A 50 20.18 -5.62 2.12
N GLY A 51 20.04 -4.51 1.43
CA GLY A 51 20.25 -3.19 2.01
C GLY A 51 19.23 -2.85 3.09
N GLY A 52 19.70 -2.38 4.26
CA GLY A 52 18.82 -1.90 5.33
C GLY A 52 17.97 -0.69 4.93
N HIS A 53 18.34 0.03 3.86
CA HIS A 53 17.56 1.13 3.28
C HIS A 53 16.25 0.66 2.65
N MET A 54 16.09 -0.64 2.36
CA MET A 54 14.89 -1.17 1.71
C MET A 54 13.64 -1.08 2.61
N SER A 55 13.80 -1.12 3.94
CA SER A 55 12.69 -0.90 4.87
C SER A 55 12.22 0.56 4.87
N ALA A 56 13.16 1.51 4.78
CA ALA A 56 12.86 2.92 4.63
C ALA A 56 12.19 3.20 3.27
N ALA A 57 12.67 2.56 2.19
CA ALA A 57 12.08 2.67 0.86
C ALA A 57 10.63 2.14 0.82
N MET A 58 10.35 1.01 1.48
CA MET A 58 9.00 0.46 1.61
C MET A 58 8.04 1.47 2.26
N ALA A 59 8.46 2.06 3.37
CA ALA A 59 7.60 2.98 4.10
C ALA A 59 7.41 4.33 3.37
N LEU A 60 8.45 4.81 2.65
CA LEU A 60 8.33 5.96 1.74
C LEU A 60 7.35 5.74 0.59
N MET A 61 7.09 4.48 0.20
CA MET A 61 6.19 4.16 -0.89
C MET A 61 4.71 4.14 -0.48
N GLU A 62 4.37 4.19 0.82
CA GLU A 62 2.98 4.28 1.27
C GLU A 62 2.37 5.66 1.00
N SER A 63 3.07 6.74 1.32
CA SER A 63 2.54 8.10 1.19
C SER A 63 2.14 8.45 -0.26
N PRO A 64 2.93 8.13 -1.30
CA PRO A 64 2.54 8.36 -2.69
C PRO A 64 1.27 7.61 -3.11
N ALA A 65 1.04 6.39 -2.60
CA ALA A 65 -0.14 5.61 -2.92
C ALA A 65 -1.41 6.21 -2.29
N ILE A 66 -1.30 6.65 -1.04
CA ILE A 66 -2.38 7.35 -0.32
C ILE A 66 -2.72 8.66 -1.02
N VAL A 67 -1.71 9.48 -1.33
CA VAL A 67 -1.90 10.76 -2.04
C VAL A 67 -2.56 10.52 -3.40
N PHE A 68 -2.13 9.51 -4.15
CA PHE A 68 -2.75 9.12 -5.42
C PHE A 68 -4.24 8.79 -5.25
N ALA A 69 -4.59 7.94 -4.27
CA ALA A 69 -5.97 7.53 -4.01
C ALA A 69 -6.87 8.72 -3.67
N VAL A 70 -6.41 9.59 -2.76
CA VAL A 70 -7.17 10.75 -2.28
C VAL A 70 -7.37 11.77 -3.41
N LEU A 71 -6.32 12.09 -4.16
CA LEU A 71 -6.42 13.03 -5.29
C LEU A 71 -7.40 12.52 -6.34
N LEU A 72 -7.29 11.25 -6.74
CA LEU A 72 -8.15 10.67 -7.75
C LEU A 72 -9.61 10.60 -7.29
N ALA A 73 -9.85 10.18 -6.04
CA ALA A 73 -11.20 10.18 -5.46
C ALA A 73 -11.80 11.60 -5.32
N ASN A 74 -10.97 12.63 -5.11
CA ASN A 74 -11.43 14.02 -5.09
C ASN A 74 -11.81 14.50 -6.50
N THR A 75 -10.98 14.22 -7.51
CA THR A 75 -11.28 14.58 -8.91
C THR A 75 -12.56 13.90 -9.42
N LEU A 76 -12.79 12.63 -9.07
CA LEU A 76 -14.01 11.91 -9.44
C LEU A 76 -15.26 12.46 -8.75
N ARG A 77 -15.15 12.92 -7.50
CA ARG A 77 -16.25 13.59 -6.78
C ARG A 77 -16.60 14.95 -7.38
N GLN A 78 -15.61 15.69 -7.88
CA GLN A 78 -15.82 17.00 -8.51
C GLN A 78 -16.36 16.89 -9.94
N ALA A 79 -15.98 15.82 -10.65
CA ALA A 79 -16.47 15.54 -12.01
C ALA A 79 -17.86 14.89 -12.04
N ALA A 80 -18.35 14.36 -10.91
CA ALA A 80 -19.71 13.84 -10.81
C ALA A 80 -20.71 15.02 -10.80
N PRO A 81 -21.69 15.05 -11.73
CA PRO A 81 -22.71 16.09 -11.71
C PRO A 81 -23.48 16.03 -10.39
N ALA A 82 -23.68 17.18 -9.75
CA ALA A 82 -24.54 17.32 -8.59
C ALA A 82 -25.98 16.97 -9.01
N SER A 83 -26.37 15.71 -8.85
CA SER A 83 -27.70 15.22 -9.19
C SER A 83 -28.24 14.39 -8.02
N THR A 84 -29.02 15.09 -7.19
CA THR A 84 -30.27 14.61 -6.57
C THR A 84 -30.30 13.15 -6.12
N VAL A 85 -29.72 12.85 -4.96
CA VAL A 85 -30.24 11.79 -4.09
C VAL A 85 -30.32 12.36 -2.67
N SER A 86 -31.53 12.76 -2.30
CA SER A 86 -31.89 13.00 -0.90
C SER A 86 -32.31 11.68 -0.26
N ALA A 87 -31.94 11.54 1.02
CA ALA A 87 -32.55 10.68 2.04
C ALA A 87 -32.40 9.15 1.90
N GLN A 88 -31.43 8.58 2.62
CA GLN A 88 -31.66 7.51 3.63
C GLN A 88 -30.36 7.00 4.30
N THR A 89 -29.54 7.90 4.82
CA THR A 89 -28.66 7.61 5.97
C THR A 89 -28.40 8.96 6.64
N GLY A 90 -28.75 9.09 7.93
CA GLY A 90 -28.64 10.33 8.72
C GLY A 90 -27.20 10.78 8.99
N VAL A 91 -26.38 10.86 7.96
CA VAL A 91 -25.06 11.49 7.99
C VAL A 91 -25.22 12.81 7.23
N GLU A 92 -25.13 13.92 7.95
CA GLU A 92 -25.24 15.26 7.37
C GLU A 92 -24.33 15.39 6.12
N PRO A 93 -24.81 16.04 5.04
CA PRO A 93 -23.99 16.29 3.87
C PRO A 93 -22.93 17.33 4.23
N ARG A 94 -21.74 16.86 4.63
CA ARG A 94 -20.60 17.75 4.90
C ARG A 94 -20.26 18.48 3.60
N PRO A 95 -20.20 19.83 3.60
CA PRO A 95 -19.93 20.60 2.38
C PRO A 95 -18.58 20.19 1.79
N ALA A 96 -18.54 20.07 0.48
CA ALA A 96 -17.37 19.73 -0.32
C ALA A 96 -16.28 20.79 -0.12
N ALA A 97 -15.46 20.62 0.91
CA ALA A 97 -14.20 21.32 1.01
C ALA A 97 -13.32 20.79 -0.12
N SER A 98 -13.02 21.64 -1.09
CA SER A 98 -11.88 21.45 -1.99
C SER A 98 -10.67 21.16 -1.12
N SER A 99 -10.33 19.89 -0.92
CA SER A 99 -9.14 19.51 -0.19
C SER A 99 -7.97 19.98 -1.03
N SER A 100 -7.46 21.17 -0.69
CA SER A 100 -6.24 21.72 -1.27
C SER A 100 -5.16 20.64 -1.17
N ILE A 101 -4.39 20.47 -2.25
CA ILE A 101 -3.27 19.53 -2.31
C ILE A 101 -2.36 19.69 -1.09
N GLY A 102 -2.22 20.92 -0.57
CA GLY A 102 -1.47 21.21 0.65
C GLY A 102 -2.07 20.57 1.91
N LYS A 103 -3.40 20.48 2.03
CA LYS A 103 -4.06 19.78 3.14
C LYS A 103 -3.83 18.27 3.05
N ILE A 104 -3.89 17.70 1.84
CA ILE A 104 -3.65 16.26 1.62
C ILE A 104 -2.20 15.89 1.95
N VAL A 105 -1.24 16.73 1.55
CA VAL A 105 0.18 16.54 1.90
C VAL A 105 0.39 16.68 3.41
N HIS A 106 -0.20 17.71 4.04
CA HIS A 106 -0.10 17.90 5.49
C HIS A 106 -0.71 16.72 6.26
N GLU A 107 -1.87 16.23 5.82
CA GLU A 107 -2.55 15.07 6.41
C GLU A 107 -1.74 13.78 6.20
N SER A 108 -1.13 13.58 5.03
CA SER A 108 -0.26 12.42 4.77
C SER A 108 1.03 12.45 5.59
N LEU A 109 1.58 13.64 5.88
CA LEU A 109 2.79 13.80 6.69
C LEU A 109 2.50 13.77 8.20
N THR A 110 1.30 14.17 8.61
CA THR A 110 0.85 14.14 10.01
C THR A 110 0.17 12.81 10.35
N ASP A 111 0.15 11.87 9.41
CA ASP A 111 -0.36 10.53 9.64
C ASP A 111 0.45 9.83 10.75
N GLY A 112 -0.25 9.19 11.69
CA GLY A 112 0.37 8.57 12.85
C GLY A 112 1.42 7.53 12.46
N ALA A 113 1.19 6.75 11.40
CA ALA A 113 2.16 5.76 10.95
C ALA A 113 3.42 6.42 10.36
N GLN A 114 3.26 7.50 9.59
CA GLN A 114 4.38 8.23 9.00
C GLN A 114 5.23 8.94 10.06
N LEU A 115 4.58 9.57 11.05
CA LEU A 115 5.27 10.19 12.19
C LEU A 115 6.02 9.15 13.03
N LEU A 116 5.40 8.00 13.30
CA LEU A 116 6.04 6.89 14.00
C LEU A 116 7.23 6.33 13.23
N LEU A 117 7.13 6.23 11.90
CA LEU A 117 8.23 5.79 11.04
C LEU A 117 9.40 6.77 11.10
N ILE A 118 9.15 8.07 10.90
CA ILE A 118 10.19 9.12 10.94
C ILE A 118 10.83 9.15 12.33
N GLY A 119 10.01 9.05 13.39
CA GLY A 119 10.47 8.97 14.77
C GLY A 119 11.34 7.74 15.04
N ALA A 120 10.90 6.54 14.62
CA ALA A 120 11.66 5.31 14.77
C ALA A 120 12.99 5.34 14.00
N MET A 121 13.01 5.95 12.81
CA MET A 121 14.23 6.14 12.03
C MET A 121 15.20 7.09 12.73
N LEU A 122 14.71 8.22 13.27
CA LEU A 122 15.52 9.15 14.07
C LEU A 122 16.10 8.47 15.32
N VAL A 123 15.26 7.76 16.09
CA VAL A 123 15.71 7.00 17.27
C VAL A 123 16.74 5.94 16.87
N GLY A 124 16.55 5.25 15.75
CA GLY A 124 17.49 4.27 15.23
C GLY A 124 18.85 4.88 14.87
N ILE A 125 18.86 6.04 14.21
CA ILE A 125 20.09 6.79 13.89
C ILE A 125 20.82 7.22 15.18
N LEU A 126 20.08 7.71 16.17
CA LEU A 126 20.65 8.18 17.44
C LEU A 126 21.13 7.04 18.35
N SER A 127 20.45 5.89 18.33
CA SER A 127 20.73 4.77 19.25
C SER A 127 21.72 3.74 18.69
N GLY A 128 21.90 3.66 17.37
CA GLY A 128 22.87 2.80 16.70
C GLY A 128 22.78 1.32 17.10
N ASP A 129 23.93 0.64 17.15
CA ASP A 129 24.02 -0.80 17.44
C ASP A 129 23.53 -1.17 18.84
N THR A 130 23.68 -0.27 19.82
CA THR A 130 23.18 -0.48 21.19
C THR A 130 21.67 -0.58 21.22
N GLY A 131 20.97 0.33 20.52
CA GLY A 131 19.51 0.27 20.38
C GLY A 131 19.04 -0.96 19.61
N LYS A 132 19.77 -1.35 18.57
CA LYS A 132 19.49 -2.57 17.80
C LYS A 132 19.59 -3.82 18.66
N ALA A 133 20.66 -3.98 19.44
CA ALA A 133 20.84 -5.11 20.34
C ALA A 133 19.75 -5.18 21.41
N ALA A 134 19.36 -4.03 21.98
CA ALA A 134 18.26 -3.96 22.94
C ALA A 134 16.90 -4.37 22.36
N MET A 135 16.66 -4.08 21.07
CA MET A 135 15.41 -4.41 20.38
C MET A 135 15.39 -5.82 19.75
N GLN A 136 16.52 -6.51 19.69
CA GLN A 136 16.63 -7.84 19.08
C GLN A 136 15.60 -8.88 19.57
N PRO A 137 15.31 -9.06 20.87
CA PRO A 137 14.31 -10.05 21.30
C PRO A 137 12.89 -9.72 20.81
N PHE A 138 12.57 -8.44 20.58
CA PHE A 138 11.26 -8.02 20.08
C PHE A 138 11.18 -8.03 18.55
N SER A 139 12.18 -7.45 17.89
CA SER A 139 12.18 -7.21 16.43
C SER A 139 12.75 -8.37 15.62
N GLY A 140 13.50 -9.28 16.24
CA GLY A 140 14.04 -10.48 15.60
C GLY A 140 13.28 -11.73 16.02
N ASP A 141 13.47 -12.13 17.28
CA ASP A 141 13.02 -13.43 17.78
C ASP A 141 11.49 -13.51 17.91
N LEU A 142 10.89 -12.60 18.68
CA LEU A 142 9.44 -12.57 18.89
C LEU A 142 8.66 -12.17 17.64
N PHE A 143 9.25 -11.32 16.79
CA PHE A 143 8.63 -10.81 15.58
C PHE A 143 8.15 -11.92 14.63
N LYS A 144 8.95 -12.98 14.46
CA LYS A 144 8.58 -14.13 13.60
C LYS A 144 7.32 -14.84 14.10
N GLY A 145 7.19 -15.01 15.42
CA GLY A 145 6.00 -15.59 16.04
C GLY A 145 4.77 -14.70 15.87
N MET A 146 4.90 -13.40 16.13
CA MET A 146 3.80 -12.44 15.93
C MET A 146 3.37 -12.33 14.46
N LEU A 147 4.32 -12.33 13.52
CA LEU A 147 4.05 -12.30 12.09
C LEU A 147 3.25 -13.54 11.65
N ALA A 148 3.57 -14.72 12.18
CA ALA A 148 2.81 -15.94 11.87
C ALA A 148 1.33 -15.82 12.29
N PHE A 149 1.06 -15.27 13.47
CA PHE A 149 -0.32 -15.01 13.90
C PHE A 149 -1.00 -13.92 13.08
N PHE A 150 -0.28 -12.85 12.72
CA PHE A 150 -0.80 -11.79 11.85
C PHE A 150 -1.19 -12.33 10.46
N LEU A 151 -0.32 -13.14 9.87
CA LEU A 151 -0.57 -13.83 8.60
C LEU A 151 -1.76 -14.78 8.67
N LEU A 152 -1.90 -15.52 9.78
CA LEU A 152 -3.04 -16.39 10.02
C LEU A 152 -4.34 -15.60 10.10
N ASP A 153 -4.38 -14.51 10.87
CA ASP A 153 -5.58 -13.67 11.01
C ASP A 153 -6.00 -13.02 9.69
N MET A 154 -5.03 -12.41 8.97
CA MET A 154 -5.30 -11.83 7.64
C MET A 154 -5.73 -12.91 6.64
N GLY A 155 -5.09 -14.08 6.65
CA GLY A 155 -5.46 -15.22 5.81
C GLY A 155 -6.87 -15.74 6.10
N LEU A 156 -7.26 -15.85 7.38
CA LEU A 156 -8.61 -16.24 7.78
C LEU A 156 -9.65 -15.21 7.34
N LYS A 157 -9.36 -13.91 7.45
CA LYS A 157 -10.22 -12.84 6.92
C LYS A 157 -10.40 -12.96 5.42
N THR A 158 -9.31 -13.15 4.66
CA THR A 158 -9.38 -13.36 3.21
C THR A 158 -10.18 -14.61 2.84
N ALA A 159 -9.97 -15.73 3.55
CA ALA A 159 -10.70 -16.98 3.30
C ALA A 159 -12.21 -16.82 3.55
N ARG A 160 -12.60 -16.05 4.57
CA ARG A 160 -14.01 -15.74 4.88
C ARG A 160 -14.66 -14.83 3.83
N SER A 161 -13.91 -13.93 3.20
CA SER A 161 -14.38 -13.06 2.11
C SER A 161 -14.25 -13.69 0.72
N LEU A 162 -13.70 -14.91 0.61
CA LEU A 162 -13.56 -15.60 -0.67
C LEU A 162 -14.90 -15.88 -1.40
N PRO A 163 -16.02 -16.19 -0.70
CA PRO A 163 -17.32 -16.33 -1.35
C PRO A 163 -17.78 -15.06 -2.08
N ASP A 164 -17.44 -13.88 -1.57
CA ASP A 164 -17.81 -12.57 -2.16
C ASP A 164 -17.20 -12.35 -3.55
N LEU A 165 -16.20 -13.15 -3.93
CA LEU A 165 -15.57 -13.11 -5.25
C LEU A 165 -16.37 -13.84 -6.33
N ARG A 166 -17.31 -14.72 -5.96
CA ARG A 166 -18.08 -15.52 -6.93
C ARG A 166 -18.95 -14.65 -7.85
N ASP A 167 -19.41 -13.51 -7.35
CA ASP A 167 -20.25 -12.57 -8.09
C ASP A 167 -19.43 -11.50 -8.84
N LYS A 168 -18.09 -11.57 -8.79
CA LYS A 168 -17.20 -10.60 -9.45
C LYS A 168 -16.80 -11.06 -10.84
N SER A 169 -16.54 -10.08 -11.72
CA SER A 169 -16.15 -10.35 -13.11
C SER A 169 -14.88 -11.21 -13.16
N PRO A 170 -14.85 -12.29 -13.98
CA PRO A 170 -13.68 -13.16 -14.13
C PRO A 170 -12.46 -12.39 -14.66
N LEU A 171 -12.70 -11.29 -15.38
CA LEU A 171 -11.63 -10.42 -15.89
C LEU A 171 -10.94 -9.64 -14.75
N LEU A 172 -11.68 -9.26 -13.71
CA LEU A 172 -11.08 -8.64 -12.51
C LEU A 172 -10.24 -9.63 -11.71
N LEU A 173 -10.68 -10.88 -11.61
CA LEU A 173 -9.92 -11.95 -10.97
C LEU A 173 -8.62 -12.24 -11.76
N ALA A 174 -8.70 -12.32 -13.08
CA ALA A 174 -7.53 -12.47 -13.93
C ALA A 174 -6.56 -11.29 -13.76
N TRP A 175 -7.07 -10.07 -13.72
CA TRP A 175 -6.26 -8.89 -13.45
C TRP A 175 -5.58 -8.94 -12.08
N ALA A 176 -6.31 -9.34 -11.03
CA ALA A 176 -5.79 -9.44 -9.67
C ALA A 176 -4.58 -10.39 -9.55
N VAL A 177 -4.54 -11.44 -10.36
CA VAL A 177 -3.44 -12.42 -10.38
C VAL A 177 -2.32 -12.01 -11.33
N LEU A 178 -2.66 -11.55 -12.54
CA LEU A 178 -1.68 -11.24 -13.58
C LEU A 178 -0.97 -9.92 -13.33
N ALA A 179 -1.66 -8.90 -12.82
CA ALA A 179 -1.08 -7.58 -12.64
C ALA A 179 0.13 -7.60 -11.70
N PRO A 180 0.10 -8.21 -10.49
CA PRO A 180 1.29 -8.29 -9.63
C PRO A 180 2.49 -8.95 -10.32
N VAL A 181 2.27 -10.04 -11.07
CA VAL A 181 3.32 -10.77 -11.79
C VAL A 181 3.92 -9.90 -12.89
N CYS A 182 3.09 -9.23 -13.69
CA CYS A 182 3.55 -8.32 -14.74
C CYS A 182 4.33 -7.12 -14.16
N HIS A 183 3.85 -6.52 -13.07
CA HIS A 183 4.55 -5.40 -12.43
C HIS A 183 5.88 -5.85 -11.80
N ALA A 184 5.93 -7.04 -11.19
CA ALA A 184 7.16 -7.63 -10.66
C ALA A 184 8.17 -7.91 -11.78
N ALA A 185 7.74 -8.50 -12.89
CA ALA A 185 8.60 -8.76 -14.05
C ALA A 185 9.15 -7.45 -14.65
N LEU A 186 8.32 -6.41 -14.75
CA LEU A 186 8.73 -5.10 -15.24
C LEU A 186 9.75 -4.45 -14.29
N ALA A 187 9.54 -4.55 -12.98
CA ALA A 187 10.49 -4.06 -11.97
C ALA A 187 11.84 -4.80 -12.05
N LEU A 188 11.82 -6.13 -12.18
CA LEU A 188 13.04 -6.94 -12.36
C LEU A 188 13.78 -6.59 -13.66
N CYS A 189 13.04 -6.41 -14.76
CA CYS A 189 13.61 -5.99 -16.03
C CYS A 189 14.28 -4.62 -15.94
N LEU A 190 13.66 -3.66 -15.25
CA LEU A 190 14.24 -2.33 -15.02
C LEU A 190 15.48 -2.41 -14.13
N ALA A 191 15.45 -3.20 -13.05
CA ALA A 191 16.60 -3.39 -12.17
C ALA A 191 17.79 -3.98 -12.93
N TRP A 192 17.52 -4.98 -13.78
CA TRP A 192 18.52 -5.60 -14.66
C TRP A 192 19.09 -4.59 -15.67
N LEU A 193 18.24 -3.81 -16.35
CA LEU A 193 18.66 -2.81 -17.33
C LEU A 193 19.51 -1.69 -16.71
N LEU A 194 19.18 -1.28 -15.49
CA LEU A 194 19.88 -0.24 -14.75
C LEU A 194 21.12 -0.75 -13.98
N GLN A 195 21.44 -2.06 -14.11
CA GLN A 195 22.54 -2.72 -13.39
C GLN A 195 22.49 -2.51 -11.86
N ILE A 196 21.28 -2.47 -11.31
CA ILE A 196 21.07 -2.42 -9.87
C ILE A 196 21.17 -3.87 -9.38
N SER A 197 22.40 -4.31 -9.12
CA SER A 197 22.74 -5.62 -8.55
C SER A 197 22.64 -5.62 -7.03
#